data_AF-A0AAE6FVF4-F1
#
_entry.id   AF-A0AAE6FVF4-F1
#
_cell.length_a   1.000
_cell.length_b   1.000
_cell.length_c   1.000
_cell.angle_alpha   90.00
_cell.angle_beta   90.00
_cell.angle_gamma   90.00
#
_symmetry.space_group_name_H-M   'P 1'
#
loop_
_entity.id
_entity.type
_entity.pdbx_description
1 polymer ?
#
loop_
_entity_poly.entity_id
_entity_poly.type
_entity_poly.pdbx_seq_one_letter_code
_entity_poly.pdbx_strand_id
1 'polypeptide(L)'
;MADHLKTFFDARLVERLAASLHAAAPAFPRAAFIREAAKGLDGHELMDRVRHIAGALHRALPRDYPEAVEVLLRSLGPRTEATEGGAMATFFYLPHTIFVAEHGLEHFEPSMRAQHALTQRFTAEFSIRPYLERHTAKTLARLREWTEDPSEHVRRLVSEGTRTRLPWASRLREFQKDPTPVLALLERLKDDPALYVRRSVANNLNDIGKDHPALLVQVATAWMKNATPEREWLVRHALRSSIKRGEPAALAVVGARPPSGIEARVTKLPRRAALGDTVEVHFEVTNRSKQQQTLVVDLAVHFQKANGEARPKVFKVRELLLGPGQAETVSKRVSFAQLTTRKHYAGPHCFEALVNGQGLPLGVVEVSG
;
A
#
# COMPACT_ATOMS: atom_id res chain seq x y z
N MET A 1 -5.95 10.95 23.25
CA MET A 1 -4.84 10.80 22.29
C MET A 1 -4.97 9.42 21.69
N ALA A 2 -4.83 9.24 20.38
CA ALA A 2 -4.78 7.90 19.80
C ALA A 2 -3.50 7.21 20.34
N ASP A 3 -3.64 6.07 21.00
CA ASP A 3 -2.49 5.31 21.50
C ASP A 3 -1.55 4.96 20.33
N HIS A 4 -0.26 5.20 20.50
CA HIS A 4 0.73 4.88 19.48
C HIS A 4 0.81 3.36 19.30
N LEU A 5 0.94 2.86 18.06
CA LEU A 5 1.05 1.42 17.78
C LEU A 5 2.17 0.74 18.60
N LYS A 6 3.24 1.48 18.94
CA LYS A 6 4.31 1.04 19.84
C LYS A 6 3.78 0.57 21.21
N THR A 7 2.87 1.31 21.82
CA THR A 7 2.35 1.03 23.16
C THR A 7 1.30 -0.07 23.18
N PHE A 8 0.86 -0.58 22.01
CA PHE A 8 0.08 -1.81 21.94
C PHE A 8 0.90 -3.05 22.32
N PHE A 9 2.22 -3.03 22.09
CA PHE A 9 3.14 -4.10 22.48
C PHE A 9 3.65 -3.85 23.90
N ASP A 10 2.78 -4.10 24.87
CA ASP A 10 2.99 -3.88 26.30
C ASP A 10 2.90 -5.20 27.12
N ALA A 11 3.07 -5.08 28.43
CA ALA A 11 2.95 -6.21 29.35
C ALA A 11 1.55 -6.89 29.29
N ARG A 12 0.49 -6.11 29.05
CA ARG A 12 -0.88 -6.65 28.92
C ARG A 12 -1.02 -7.52 27.69
N LEU A 13 -0.43 -7.13 26.55
CA LEU A 13 -0.37 -7.97 25.36
C LEU A 13 0.37 -9.28 25.65
N VAL A 14 1.52 -9.19 26.33
CA VAL A 14 2.31 -10.37 26.74
C VAL A 14 1.47 -11.33 27.59
N GLU A 15 0.72 -10.83 28.57
CA GLU A 15 -0.16 -11.66 29.40
C GLU A 15 -1.26 -12.35 28.58
N ARG A 16 -1.87 -11.63 27.62
CA ARG A 16 -2.88 -12.22 26.72
C ARG A 16 -2.28 -13.29 25.80
N LEU A 17 -1.09 -13.06 25.25
CA LEU A 17 -0.35 -14.05 24.47
C LEU A 17 -0.09 -15.30 25.32
N ALA A 18 0.40 -15.12 26.54
CA ALA A 18 0.71 -16.21 27.45
C ALA A 18 -0.53 -17.04 27.82
N ALA A 19 -1.67 -16.38 28.04
CA ALA A 19 -2.93 -17.05 28.33
C ALA A 19 -3.44 -17.86 27.13
N SER A 20 -3.40 -17.28 25.92
CA SER A 20 -3.80 -17.94 24.68
C SER A 20 -2.95 -19.18 24.38
N LEU A 21 -1.62 -19.07 24.54
CA LEU A 21 -0.69 -20.18 24.32
C LEU A 21 -0.83 -21.29 25.36
N HIS A 22 -1.02 -20.92 26.63
CA HIS A 22 -1.24 -21.88 27.71
C HIS A 22 -2.57 -22.62 27.58
N ALA A 23 -3.63 -21.95 27.13
CA ALA A 23 -4.89 -22.61 26.83
C ALA A 23 -4.76 -23.63 25.69
N ALA A 24 -3.93 -23.34 24.68
CA ALA A 24 -3.66 -24.25 23.57
C ALA A 24 -2.72 -25.42 23.93
N ALA A 25 -1.81 -25.20 24.88
CA ALA A 25 -0.86 -26.19 25.36
C ALA A 25 -0.62 -25.99 26.86
N PRO A 26 -1.25 -26.79 27.76
CA PRO A 26 -1.12 -26.63 29.21
C PRO A 26 0.32 -26.73 29.75
N ALA A 27 1.22 -27.41 29.02
CA ALA A 27 2.64 -27.47 29.35
C ALA A 27 3.42 -26.19 29.02
N PHE A 28 2.83 -25.23 28.30
CA PHE A 28 3.48 -23.97 27.96
C PHE A 28 3.84 -23.19 29.25
N PRO A 29 5.11 -22.78 29.42
CA PRO A 29 5.61 -22.21 30.68
C PRO A 29 5.19 -20.75 30.85
N ARG A 30 3.89 -20.53 31.09
CA ARG A 30 3.21 -19.21 31.11
C ARG A 30 3.97 -18.16 31.94
N ALA A 31 4.32 -18.49 33.18
CA ALA A 31 4.99 -17.55 34.09
C ALA A 31 6.42 -17.19 33.62
N ALA A 32 7.16 -18.16 33.07
CA ALA A 32 8.50 -17.91 32.54
C ALA A 32 8.44 -17.03 31.28
N PHE A 33 7.51 -17.34 30.35
CA PHE A 33 7.30 -16.54 29.15
C PHE A 33 6.94 -15.08 29.49
N ILE A 34 5.99 -14.84 30.40
CA ILE A 34 5.60 -13.47 30.79
C ILE A 34 6.82 -12.71 31.33
N ARG A 35 7.58 -13.31 32.24
CA ARG A 35 8.77 -12.69 32.83
C ARG A 35 9.81 -12.33 31.77
N GLU A 36 10.08 -13.24 30.83
CA GLU A 36 11.07 -13.00 29.77
C GLU A 36 10.61 -11.97 28.75
N ALA A 37 9.37 -12.09 28.25
CA ALA A 37 8.83 -11.20 27.24
C ALA A 37 8.61 -9.77 27.77
N ALA A 38 8.31 -9.60 29.06
CA ALA A 38 8.17 -8.28 29.68
C ALA A 38 9.51 -7.62 30.05
N LYS A 39 10.58 -8.41 30.23
CA LYS A 39 11.89 -7.91 30.67
C LYS A 39 12.45 -6.90 29.66
N GLY A 40 12.59 -5.64 30.07
CA GLY A 40 13.17 -4.57 29.26
C GLY A 40 12.30 -4.08 28.09
N LEU A 41 11.06 -4.56 27.99
CA LEU A 41 10.17 -4.29 26.86
C LEU A 41 9.95 -2.78 26.62
N ASP A 42 9.85 -1.99 27.68
CA ASP A 42 9.56 -0.56 27.58
C ASP A 42 10.67 0.27 26.94
N GLY A 43 11.91 -0.21 27.00
CA GLY A 43 13.07 0.44 26.39
C GLY A 43 13.16 0.27 24.87
N HIS A 44 12.37 -0.63 24.29
CA HIS A 44 12.42 -0.93 22.84
C HIS A 44 11.49 -0.06 22.00
N GLU A 45 11.89 0.20 20.75
CA GLU A 45 11.02 0.73 19.71
C GLU A 45 10.07 -0.32 19.14
N LEU A 46 9.06 0.09 18.36
CA LEU A 46 7.95 -0.77 17.90
C LEU A 46 8.38 -2.16 17.41
N MET A 47 9.25 -2.23 16.40
CA MET A 47 9.64 -3.53 15.82
C MET A 47 10.57 -4.34 16.74
N ASP A 48 11.34 -3.67 17.59
CA ASP A 48 12.22 -4.36 18.55
C ASP A 48 11.40 -4.98 19.69
N ARG A 49 10.31 -4.34 20.12
CA ARG A 49 9.33 -4.95 21.05
C ARG A 49 8.76 -6.24 20.48
N VAL A 50 8.35 -6.21 19.22
CA VAL A 50 7.80 -7.38 18.53
C VAL A 50 8.81 -8.52 18.45
N ARG A 51 10.05 -8.23 18.02
CA ARG A 51 11.12 -9.24 17.94
C ARG A 51 11.50 -9.79 19.30
N HIS A 52 11.53 -8.93 20.33
CA HIS A 52 11.78 -9.37 21.71
C HIS A 52 10.74 -10.38 22.18
N ILE A 53 9.45 -10.09 21.96
CA ILE A 53 8.35 -11.01 22.26
C ILE A 53 8.46 -12.30 21.43
N ALA A 54 8.77 -12.21 20.13
CA ALA A 54 8.97 -13.38 19.27
C ALA A 54 10.15 -14.26 19.74
N GLY A 55 11.26 -13.66 20.17
CA GLY A 55 12.38 -14.38 20.75
C GLY A 55 12.02 -15.08 22.08
N ALA A 56 11.15 -14.45 22.90
CA ALA A 56 10.60 -15.10 24.09
C ALA A 56 9.65 -16.25 23.74
N LEU A 57 8.87 -16.13 22.66
CA LEU A 57 8.07 -17.26 22.13
C LEU A 57 8.98 -18.42 21.77
N HIS A 58 10.08 -18.17 21.04
CA HIS A 58 11.00 -19.21 20.62
C HIS A 58 11.64 -19.98 21.79
N ARG A 59 11.95 -19.29 22.89
CA ARG A 59 12.48 -19.96 24.10
C ARG A 59 11.43 -20.73 24.88
N ALA A 60 10.16 -20.31 24.84
CA ALA A 60 9.08 -20.88 25.63
C ALA A 60 8.31 -22.01 24.90
N LEU A 61 8.28 -21.99 23.57
CA LEU A 61 7.66 -23.03 22.75
C LEU A 61 8.51 -24.32 22.70
N PRO A 62 7.93 -25.45 22.28
CA PRO A 62 8.69 -26.67 21.98
C PRO A 62 9.93 -26.39 21.12
N ARG A 63 11.03 -27.10 21.41
CA ARG A 63 12.28 -26.96 20.64
C ARG A 63 12.13 -27.48 19.21
N ASP A 64 11.31 -28.51 19.02
CA ASP A 64 10.92 -28.97 17.68
C ASP A 64 9.99 -27.92 17.05
N TYR A 65 10.42 -27.32 15.94
CA TYR A 65 9.68 -26.24 15.30
C TYR A 65 8.30 -26.68 14.77
N PRO A 66 8.14 -27.84 14.11
CA PRO A 66 6.82 -28.36 13.78
C PRO A 66 5.88 -28.42 14.99
N GLU A 67 6.31 -28.96 16.12
CA GLU A 67 5.51 -28.97 17.35
C GLU A 67 5.18 -27.56 17.86
N ALA A 68 6.14 -26.63 17.81
CA ALA A 68 5.92 -25.23 18.16
C ALA A 68 4.84 -24.57 17.28
N VAL A 69 4.85 -24.83 15.98
CA VAL A 69 3.83 -24.35 15.05
C VAL A 69 2.46 -24.91 15.42
N GLU A 70 2.35 -26.17 15.82
CA GLU A 70 1.06 -26.74 16.25
C GLU A 70 0.52 -26.10 17.52
N VAL A 71 1.38 -25.64 18.43
CA VAL A 71 0.95 -24.82 19.57
C VAL A 71 0.42 -23.46 19.09
N LEU A 72 1.15 -22.78 18.21
CA LEU A 72 0.72 -21.49 17.66
C LEU A 72 -0.60 -21.60 16.90
N LEU A 73 -0.78 -22.63 16.07
CA LEU A 73 -2.00 -22.84 15.30
C LEU A 73 -3.21 -23.08 16.20
N ARG A 74 -3.05 -23.87 17.27
CA ARG A 74 -4.10 -24.11 18.26
C ARG A 74 -4.43 -22.88 19.10
N SER A 75 -3.49 -21.95 19.27
CA SER A 75 -3.71 -20.73 20.05
C SER A 75 -4.40 -19.62 19.26
N LEU A 76 -4.54 -19.76 17.94
CA LEU A 76 -5.16 -18.73 17.11
C LEU A 76 -6.67 -18.62 17.40
N GLY A 77 -7.14 -17.39 17.56
CA GLY A 77 -8.57 -17.07 17.67
C GLY A 77 -9.35 -17.26 16.35
N PRO A 78 -10.58 -16.74 16.25
CA PRO A 78 -11.36 -16.81 15.02
C PRO A 78 -10.68 -16.09 13.86
N ARG A 79 -11.02 -16.47 12.62
CA ARG A 79 -10.61 -15.74 11.42
C ARG A 79 -11.23 -14.34 11.44
N THR A 80 -10.53 -13.36 10.87
CA THR A 80 -11.10 -12.02 10.73
C THR A 80 -11.95 -11.92 9.47
N GLU A 81 -13.03 -11.15 9.53
CA GLU A 81 -13.82 -10.75 8.36
C GLU A 81 -13.40 -9.35 7.86
N ALA A 82 -12.53 -8.65 8.60
CA ALA A 82 -12.13 -7.28 8.28
C ALA A 82 -11.02 -7.26 7.23
N THR A 83 -11.31 -6.67 6.07
CA THR A 83 -10.39 -6.62 4.92
C THR A 83 -9.56 -5.33 4.82
N GLU A 84 -10.00 -4.22 5.42
CA GLU A 84 -9.26 -2.94 5.39
C GLU A 84 -9.12 -2.32 6.76
N GLY A 85 -7.97 -1.64 6.99
CA GLY A 85 -7.75 -0.85 8.21
C GLY A 85 -7.83 -1.69 9.49
N GLY A 86 -7.35 -2.94 9.44
CA GLY A 86 -7.46 -3.92 10.52
C GLY A 86 -7.28 -3.30 11.89
N ALA A 87 -8.26 -3.53 12.77
CA ALA A 87 -8.24 -2.97 14.12
C ALA A 87 -6.88 -3.26 14.78
N MET A 88 -6.39 -2.32 15.59
CA MET A 88 -5.13 -2.46 16.32
C MET A 88 -5.02 -3.82 17.05
N ALA A 89 -6.15 -4.40 17.44
CA ALA A 89 -6.26 -5.75 17.99
C ALA A 89 -5.62 -6.87 17.11
N THR A 90 -5.65 -6.77 15.78
CA THR A 90 -5.08 -7.78 14.87
C THR A 90 -3.55 -7.88 14.98
N PHE A 91 -2.87 -6.80 15.39
CA PHE A 91 -1.43 -6.78 15.65
C PHE A 91 -1.01 -7.74 16.78
N PHE A 92 -1.98 -8.29 17.52
CA PHE A 92 -1.75 -9.41 18.44
C PHE A 92 -0.96 -10.56 17.81
N TYR A 93 -1.16 -10.82 16.51
CA TYR A 93 -0.48 -11.90 15.80
C TYR A 93 0.88 -11.51 15.18
N LEU A 94 1.29 -10.25 15.26
CA LEU A 94 2.58 -9.82 14.69
C LEU A 94 3.79 -10.56 15.28
N PRO A 95 3.89 -10.85 16.60
CA PRO A 95 4.98 -11.67 17.14
C PRO A 95 4.97 -13.10 16.60
N HIS A 96 3.80 -13.66 16.26
CA HIS A 96 3.69 -15.00 15.67
C HIS A 96 4.28 -15.03 14.27
N THR A 97 3.99 -14.00 13.45
CA THR A 97 4.52 -13.93 12.08
C THR A 97 6.02 -13.70 12.07
N ILE A 98 6.55 -12.90 13.01
CA ILE A 98 8.00 -12.75 13.21
C ILE A 98 8.64 -14.06 13.66
N PHE A 99 8.03 -14.78 14.62
CA PHE A 99 8.52 -16.11 15.02
C PHE A 99 8.63 -17.06 13.82
N VAL A 100 7.59 -17.12 12.97
CA VAL A 100 7.60 -17.95 11.76
C VAL A 100 8.68 -17.52 10.78
N ALA A 101 8.89 -16.21 10.60
CA ALA A 101 9.90 -15.67 9.69
C ALA A 101 11.34 -15.97 10.15
N GLU A 102 11.61 -15.81 11.45
CA GLU A 102 12.97 -15.87 12.01
C GLU A 102 13.40 -17.30 12.40
N HIS A 103 12.46 -18.20 12.69
CA HIS A 103 12.78 -19.55 13.19
C HIS A 103 12.30 -20.69 12.29
N GLY A 104 11.53 -20.42 11.23
CA GLY A 104 10.88 -21.44 10.41
C GLY A 104 11.54 -21.79 9.09
N LEU A 105 12.63 -21.13 8.70
CA LEU A 105 13.17 -21.24 7.34
C LEU A 105 13.63 -22.65 6.95
N GLU A 106 13.98 -23.54 7.89
CA GLU A 106 14.30 -24.95 7.61
C GLU A 106 13.06 -25.86 7.51
N HIS A 107 11.89 -25.37 7.91
CA HIS A 107 10.67 -26.16 8.09
C HIS A 107 9.55 -25.64 7.18
N PHE A 108 9.79 -25.66 5.88
CA PHE A 108 8.92 -25.04 4.87
C PHE A 108 7.43 -25.36 5.05
N GLU A 109 7.06 -26.64 5.15
CA GLU A 109 5.64 -27.02 5.20
C GLU A 109 4.92 -26.55 6.47
N PRO A 110 5.42 -26.81 7.69
CA PRO A 110 4.86 -26.21 8.91
C PRO A 110 4.75 -24.70 8.82
N SER A 111 5.77 -24.01 8.31
CA SER A 111 5.75 -22.55 8.18
C SER A 111 4.73 -22.06 7.17
N MET A 112 4.53 -22.74 6.04
CA MET A 112 3.47 -22.37 5.09
C MET A 112 2.07 -22.57 5.68
N ARG A 113 1.84 -23.64 6.48
CA ARG A 113 0.60 -23.81 7.24
C ARG A 113 0.37 -22.65 8.21
N ALA A 114 1.40 -22.28 8.97
CA ALA A 114 1.34 -21.15 9.90
C ALA A 114 0.99 -19.84 9.18
N GLN A 115 1.63 -19.56 8.05
CA GLN A 115 1.39 -18.34 7.27
C GLN A 115 -0.02 -18.27 6.70
N HIS A 116 -0.52 -19.39 6.16
CA HIS A 116 -1.91 -19.52 5.69
C HIS A 116 -2.92 -19.21 6.81
N ALA A 117 -2.69 -19.75 8.01
CA ALA A 117 -3.58 -19.53 9.14
C ALA A 117 -3.49 -18.11 9.71
N LEU A 118 -2.27 -17.55 9.81
CA LEU A 118 -2.02 -16.22 10.37
C LEU A 118 -2.52 -15.10 9.45
N THR A 119 -2.39 -15.26 8.12
CA THR A 119 -2.83 -14.22 7.19
C THR A 119 -4.35 -14.00 7.22
N GLN A 120 -5.11 -15.00 7.65
CA GLN A 120 -6.58 -14.93 7.83
C GLN A 120 -7.01 -14.25 9.14
N ARG A 121 -6.06 -13.71 9.92
CA ARG A 121 -6.30 -13.05 11.23
C ARG A 121 -5.59 -11.71 11.35
N PHE A 122 -4.47 -11.58 10.65
CA PHE A 122 -3.66 -10.38 10.58
C PHE A 122 -3.12 -10.23 9.15
N THR A 123 -1.85 -10.59 8.92
CA THR A 123 -1.21 -10.65 7.61
C THR A 123 0.09 -11.43 7.73
N ALA A 124 0.42 -12.25 6.74
CA ALA A 124 1.74 -12.88 6.62
C ALA A 124 2.65 -12.17 5.59
N GLU A 125 2.27 -10.96 5.13
CA GLU A 125 2.96 -10.24 4.04
C GLU A 125 4.43 -9.94 4.32
N PHE A 126 4.81 -9.82 5.60
CA PHE A 126 6.19 -9.63 6.02
C PHE A 126 6.91 -10.97 6.18
N SER A 127 6.27 -11.95 6.82
CA SER A 127 6.88 -13.23 7.17
C SER A 127 7.10 -14.17 5.99
N ILE A 128 6.37 -13.99 4.89
CA ILE A 128 6.54 -14.80 3.67
C ILE A 128 7.78 -14.43 2.87
N ARG A 129 8.31 -13.22 3.08
CA ARG A 129 9.39 -12.66 2.25
C ARG A 129 10.71 -13.40 2.39
N PRO A 130 11.18 -13.79 3.61
CA PRO A 130 12.35 -14.65 3.75
C PRO A 130 12.22 -15.98 2.99
N TYR A 131 11.00 -16.54 2.87
CA TYR A 131 10.77 -17.75 2.09
C TYR A 131 10.80 -17.48 0.59
N LEU A 132 10.30 -16.33 0.12
CA LEU A 132 10.44 -15.90 -1.27
C LEU A 132 11.90 -15.70 -1.67
N GLU A 133 12.76 -15.29 -0.74
CA GLU A 133 14.20 -15.11 -0.98
C GLU A 133 14.99 -16.44 -0.89
N ARG A 134 14.68 -17.30 0.08
CA ARG A 134 15.44 -18.53 0.33
C ARG A 134 14.92 -19.76 -0.43
N HIS A 135 13.61 -19.88 -0.58
CA HIS A 135 12.91 -21.03 -1.15
C HIS A 135 12.03 -20.62 -2.34
N THR A 136 12.53 -19.68 -3.16
CA THR A 136 11.77 -18.97 -4.19
C THR A 136 10.84 -19.86 -5.01
N ALA A 137 11.38 -20.93 -5.62
CA ALA A 137 10.60 -21.83 -6.47
C ALA A 137 9.47 -22.54 -5.70
N LYS A 138 9.76 -23.06 -4.51
CA LYS A 138 8.77 -23.73 -3.66
C LYS A 138 7.70 -22.76 -3.18
N THR A 139 8.10 -21.56 -2.75
CA THR A 139 7.14 -20.54 -2.31
C THR A 139 6.26 -20.07 -3.45
N LEU A 140 6.80 -19.81 -4.64
CA LEU A 140 6.00 -19.44 -5.80
C LEU A 140 5.00 -20.53 -6.22
N ALA A 141 5.38 -21.80 -6.11
CA ALA A 141 4.46 -22.92 -6.34
C ALA A 141 3.29 -22.91 -5.34
N ARG A 142 3.58 -22.77 -4.04
CA ARG A 142 2.54 -22.64 -3.00
C ARG A 142 1.66 -21.40 -3.21
N LEU A 143 2.24 -20.27 -3.58
CA LEU A 143 1.49 -19.05 -3.86
C LEU A 143 0.60 -19.18 -5.10
N ARG A 144 1.01 -19.95 -6.11
CA ARG A 144 0.17 -20.26 -7.27
C ARG A 144 -1.06 -21.05 -6.84
N GLU A 145 -0.92 -22.06 -5.98
CA GLU A 145 -2.07 -22.78 -5.39
C GLU A 145 -3.00 -21.80 -4.64
N TRP A 146 -2.41 -20.93 -3.82
CA TRP A 146 -3.15 -19.94 -3.02
C TRP A 146 -3.86 -18.86 -3.83
N THR A 147 -3.64 -18.76 -5.15
CA THR A 147 -4.47 -17.88 -6.01
C THR A 147 -5.92 -18.33 -6.10
N GLU A 148 -6.20 -19.61 -5.84
CA GLU A 148 -7.53 -20.22 -5.90
C GLU A 148 -8.12 -20.47 -4.50
N ASP A 149 -7.44 -20.01 -3.44
CA ASP A 149 -7.89 -20.23 -2.07
C ASP A 149 -9.26 -19.58 -1.81
N PRO A 150 -10.20 -20.24 -1.11
CA PRO A 150 -11.49 -19.65 -0.79
C PRO A 150 -11.38 -18.36 0.04
N SER A 151 -10.32 -18.20 0.83
CA SER A 151 -10.09 -17.01 1.64
C SER A 151 -9.47 -15.87 0.82
N GLU A 152 -10.17 -14.73 0.76
CA GLU A 152 -9.62 -13.52 0.15
C GLU A 152 -8.34 -13.02 0.86
N HIS A 153 -8.15 -13.32 2.14
CA HIS A 153 -6.93 -12.98 2.88
C HIS A 153 -5.71 -13.75 2.39
N VAL A 154 -5.92 -15.02 2.01
CA VAL A 154 -4.86 -15.88 1.45
C VAL A 154 -4.56 -15.46 0.02
N ARG A 155 -5.59 -15.24 -0.81
CA ARG A 155 -5.40 -14.71 -2.18
C ARG A 155 -4.72 -13.34 -2.18
N ARG A 156 -5.09 -12.45 -1.23
CA ARG A 156 -4.42 -11.15 -1.06
C ARG A 156 -2.96 -11.32 -0.65
N LEU A 157 -2.62 -12.28 0.22
CA LEU A 157 -1.22 -12.55 0.59
C LEU A 157 -0.35 -12.88 -0.62
N VAL A 158 -0.89 -13.62 -1.60
CA VAL A 158 -0.17 -13.94 -2.85
C VAL A 158 0.31 -12.67 -3.54
N SER A 159 -0.58 -11.70 -3.73
CA SER A 159 -0.23 -10.42 -4.33
C SER A 159 0.61 -9.54 -3.38
N GLU A 160 0.23 -9.41 -2.11
CA GLU A 160 0.88 -8.45 -1.22
C GLU A 160 2.29 -8.90 -0.81
N GLY A 161 2.44 -10.18 -0.46
CA GLY A 161 3.71 -10.76 -0.03
C GLY A 161 4.78 -10.70 -1.11
N THR A 162 4.37 -10.73 -2.38
CA THR A 162 5.26 -10.68 -3.55
C THR A 162 5.53 -9.25 -4.06
N ARG A 163 5.00 -8.21 -3.41
CA ARG A 163 5.27 -6.82 -3.80
C ARG A 163 6.76 -6.52 -3.76
N THR A 164 7.28 -6.00 -4.88
CA THR A 164 8.69 -5.62 -5.03
C THR A 164 9.10 -4.50 -4.07
N ARG A 165 8.15 -3.62 -3.71
CA ARG A 165 8.36 -2.41 -2.88
C ARG A 165 7.31 -2.29 -1.77
N LEU A 166 7.03 -3.40 -1.08
CA LEU A 166 6.10 -3.42 0.06
C LEU A 166 6.55 -2.40 1.14
N PRO A 167 5.67 -1.51 1.62
CA PRO A 167 5.99 -0.61 2.72
C PRO A 167 6.42 -1.38 3.98
N TRP A 168 7.36 -0.82 4.75
CA TRP A 168 7.90 -1.40 6.00
C TRP A 168 8.68 -2.72 5.85
N ALA A 169 8.78 -3.28 4.65
CA ALA A 169 9.60 -4.45 4.34
C ALA A 169 10.82 -4.10 3.47
N SER A 170 11.82 -4.98 3.51
CA SER A 170 12.91 -4.99 2.52
C SER A 170 12.34 -5.20 1.12
N ARG A 171 13.00 -4.64 0.09
CA ARG A 171 12.62 -4.89 -1.31
C ARG A 171 13.03 -6.30 -1.71
N LEU A 172 12.15 -7.01 -2.44
CA LEU A 172 12.50 -8.26 -3.11
C LEU A 172 13.26 -7.91 -4.39
N ARG A 173 14.59 -7.79 -4.28
CA ARG A 173 15.45 -7.25 -5.36
C ARG A 173 15.41 -8.11 -6.62
N GLU A 174 15.37 -9.43 -6.48
CA GLU A 174 15.28 -10.33 -7.65
C GLU A 174 13.96 -10.16 -8.40
N PHE A 175 12.83 -10.00 -7.71
CA PHE A 175 11.55 -9.69 -8.35
C PHE A 175 11.47 -8.25 -8.86
N GLN A 176 12.23 -7.33 -8.26
CA GLN A 176 12.39 -5.98 -8.79
C GLN A 176 13.19 -5.99 -10.11
N LYS A 177 14.19 -6.87 -10.23
CA LYS A 177 15.00 -7.05 -11.44
C LYS A 177 14.19 -7.76 -12.54
N ASP A 178 13.53 -8.87 -12.20
CA ASP A 178 12.66 -9.63 -13.09
C ASP A 178 11.29 -9.88 -12.43
N PRO A 179 10.25 -9.11 -12.80
CA PRO A 179 8.92 -9.25 -12.21
C PRO A 179 8.09 -10.38 -12.82
N THR A 180 8.62 -11.15 -13.79
CA THR A 180 7.88 -12.20 -14.51
C THR A 180 7.18 -13.19 -13.58
N PRO A 181 7.83 -13.72 -12.51
CA PRO A 181 7.15 -14.65 -11.60
C PRO A 181 6.00 -14.01 -10.82
N VAL A 182 6.13 -12.73 -10.48
CA VAL A 182 5.09 -11.97 -9.78
C VAL A 182 3.92 -11.71 -10.73
N LEU A 183 4.18 -11.27 -11.96
CA LEU A 183 3.16 -11.04 -12.97
C LEU A 183 2.34 -12.30 -13.26
N ALA A 184 2.96 -13.48 -13.28
CA ALA A 184 2.24 -14.74 -13.45
C ALA A 184 1.21 -15.02 -12.33
N LEU A 185 1.47 -14.57 -11.11
CA LEU A 185 0.52 -14.64 -10.00
C LEU A 185 -0.56 -13.55 -10.12
N LEU A 186 -0.17 -12.32 -10.46
CA LEU A 186 -1.12 -11.22 -10.62
C LEU A 186 -2.10 -11.46 -11.77
N GLU A 187 -1.66 -12.11 -12.85
CA GLU A 187 -2.50 -12.50 -13.99
C GLU A 187 -3.70 -13.37 -13.55
N ARG A 188 -3.50 -14.23 -12.55
CA ARG A 188 -4.54 -15.10 -12.01
C ARG A 188 -5.50 -14.37 -11.07
N LEU A 189 -5.07 -13.25 -10.49
CA LEU A 189 -5.81 -12.46 -9.51
C LEU A 189 -6.41 -11.17 -10.07
N LYS A 190 -6.17 -10.83 -11.34
CA LYS A 190 -6.60 -9.57 -11.96
C LYS A 190 -8.13 -9.39 -12.01
N ASP A 191 -8.86 -10.51 -12.00
CA ASP A 191 -10.33 -10.56 -12.03
C ASP A 191 -10.92 -11.08 -10.69
N ASP A 192 -10.14 -11.04 -9.59
CA ASP A 192 -10.60 -11.53 -8.28
C ASP A 192 -11.89 -10.81 -7.85
N PRO A 193 -12.91 -11.51 -7.31
CA PRO A 193 -14.16 -10.89 -6.87
C PRO A 193 -13.98 -9.94 -5.68
N ALA A 194 -12.94 -10.12 -4.86
CA ALA A 194 -12.69 -9.29 -3.70
C ALA A 194 -11.94 -8.00 -4.05
N LEU A 195 -12.52 -6.84 -3.69
CA LEU A 195 -11.85 -5.54 -3.84
C LEU A 195 -10.52 -5.51 -3.05
N TYR A 196 -10.46 -6.17 -1.90
CA TYR A 196 -9.26 -6.28 -1.07
C TYR A 196 -8.07 -6.89 -1.84
N VAL A 197 -8.33 -7.98 -2.57
CA VAL A 197 -7.33 -8.63 -3.43
C VAL A 197 -6.97 -7.73 -4.60
N ARG A 198 -7.97 -7.21 -5.35
CA ARG A 198 -7.73 -6.33 -6.51
C ARG A 198 -6.92 -5.10 -6.15
N ARG A 199 -7.14 -4.51 -4.96
CA ARG A 199 -6.37 -3.37 -4.47
C ARG A 199 -4.90 -3.74 -4.23
N SER A 200 -4.63 -4.93 -3.69
CA SER A 200 -3.26 -5.45 -3.58
C SER A 200 -2.62 -5.64 -4.96
N VAL A 201 -3.33 -6.27 -5.90
CA VAL A 201 -2.84 -6.51 -7.26
C VAL A 201 -2.48 -5.19 -7.95
N ALA A 202 -3.36 -4.18 -7.85
CA ALA A 202 -3.10 -2.86 -8.39
C ALA A 202 -1.91 -2.14 -7.71
N ASN A 203 -1.71 -2.35 -6.40
CA ASN A 203 -0.55 -1.81 -5.70
C ASN A 203 0.76 -2.50 -6.14
N ASN A 204 0.72 -3.82 -6.33
CA ASN A 204 1.87 -4.61 -6.80
C ASN A 204 2.25 -4.20 -8.23
N LEU A 205 1.28 -4.14 -9.15
CA LEU A 205 1.51 -3.69 -10.52
C LEU A 205 2.04 -2.25 -10.58
N ASN A 206 1.53 -1.34 -9.73
CA ASN A 206 2.09 0.01 -9.60
C ASN A 206 3.54 0.01 -9.07
N ASP A 207 3.92 -0.94 -8.20
CA ASP A 207 5.29 -1.06 -7.72
C ASP A 207 6.23 -1.56 -8.84
N ILE A 208 5.80 -2.55 -9.63
CA ILE A 208 6.51 -3.02 -10.83
C ILE A 208 6.75 -1.85 -11.80
N GLY A 209 5.73 -1.03 -12.04
CA GLY A 209 5.81 0.13 -12.94
C GLY A 209 6.78 1.24 -12.53
N LYS A 210 7.29 1.23 -11.29
CA LYS A 210 8.34 2.17 -10.86
C LYS A 210 9.72 1.81 -11.42
N ASP A 211 9.94 0.54 -11.75
CA ASP A 211 11.19 0.01 -12.30
C ASP A 211 11.04 -0.40 -13.77
N HIS A 212 9.84 -0.86 -14.15
CA HIS A 212 9.51 -1.37 -15.48
C HIS A 212 8.31 -0.61 -16.08
N PRO A 213 8.43 0.69 -16.40
CA PRO A 213 7.31 1.51 -16.86
C PRO A 213 6.71 1.02 -18.19
N ALA A 214 7.55 0.55 -19.12
CA ALA A 214 7.07 -0.01 -20.39
C ALA A 214 6.24 -1.29 -20.18
N LEU A 215 6.70 -2.18 -19.29
CA LEU A 215 6.01 -3.42 -18.95
C LEU A 215 4.67 -3.14 -18.23
N LEU A 216 4.63 -2.15 -17.33
CA LEU A 216 3.39 -1.69 -16.71
C LEU A 216 2.36 -1.30 -17.76
N VAL A 217 2.74 -0.48 -18.75
CA VAL A 217 1.84 -0.06 -19.83
C VAL A 217 1.39 -1.27 -20.65
N GLN A 218 2.33 -2.15 -21.05
CA GLN A 218 2.01 -3.35 -21.81
C GLN A 218 0.95 -4.23 -21.11
N VAL A 219 1.16 -4.53 -19.83
CA VAL A 219 0.23 -5.34 -19.02
C VAL A 219 -1.10 -4.62 -18.85
N ALA A 220 -1.08 -3.32 -18.51
CA ALA A 220 -2.28 -2.51 -18.33
C ALA A 220 -3.12 -2.43 -19.61
N THR A 221 -2.49 -2.22 -20.78
CA THR A 221 -3.17 -2.24 -22.08
C THR A 221 -3.79 -3.60 -22.37
N ALA A 222 -3.07 -4.69 -22.10
CA ALA A 222 -3.60 -6.04 -22.28
C ALA A 222 -4.81 -6.29 -21.37
N TRP A 223 -4.73 -5.90 -20.09
CA TRP A 223 -5.79 -6.09 -19.12
C TRP A 223 -7.00 -5.18 -19.35
N MET A 224 -6.84 -4.05 -20.04
CA MET A 224 -7.99 -3.18 -20.37
C MET A 224 -8.90 -3.76 -21.47
N LYS A 225 -8.40 -4.69 -22.28
CA LYS A 225 -9.21 -5.34 -23.33
C LYS A 225 -10.35 -6.14 -22.69
N ASN A 226 -11.59 -5.89 -23.09
CA ASN A 226 -12.79 -6.56 -22.57
C ASN A 226 -12.85 -6.59 -21.03
N ALA A 227 -12.41 -5.51 -20.38
CA ALA A 227 -12.35 -5.42 -18.94
C ALA A 227 -13.74 -5.30 -18.32
N THR A 228 -13.96 -6.00 -17.22
CA THR A 228 -15.08 -5.72 -16.32
C THR A 228 -14.82 -4.39 -15.60
N PRO A 229 -15.85 -3.71 -15.07
CA PRO A 229 -15.67 -2.50 -14.28
C PRO A 229 -14.65 -2.66 -13.13
N GLU A 230 -14.62 -3.84 -12.52
CA GLU A 230 -13.68 -4.20 -11.45
C GLU A 230 -12.23 -4.24 -11.95
N ARG A 231 -11.99 -4.81 -13.14
CA ARG A 231 -10.64 -4.85 -13.75
C ARG A 231 -10.22 -3.47 -14.28
N GLU A 232 -11.15 -2.69 -14.82
CA GLU A 232 -10.89 -1.29 -15.21
C GLU A 232 -10.44 -0.45 -14.01
N TRP A 233 -11.12 -0.59 -12.86
CA TRP A 233 -10.75 0.05 -11.61
C TRP A 233 -9.34 -0.37 -11.16
N LEU A 234 -9.04 -1.67 -11.20
CA LEU A 234 -7.74 -2.21 -10.82
C LEU A 234 -6.63 -1.57 -11.65
N VAL A 235 -6.78 -1.57 -12.98
CA VAL A 235 -5.74 -1.04 -13.88
C VAL A 235 -5.59 0.48 -13.71
N ARG A 236 -6.68 1.23 -13.55
CA ARG A 236 -6.62 2.68 -13.25
C ARG A 236 -5.87 2.93 -11.94
N HIS A 237 -6.14 2.14 -10.90
CA HIS A 237 -5.41 2.25 -9.64
C HIS A 237 -3.93 1.88 -9.82
N ALA A 238 -3.60 0.87 -10.64
CA ALA A 238 -2.22 0.48 -10.93
C ALA A 238 -1.43 1.59 -11.66
N LEU A 239 -2.06 2.31 -12.57
CA LEU A 239 -1.44 3.38 -13.36
C LEU A 239 -1.34 4.72 -12.61
N ARG A 240 -1.93 4.85 -11.41
CA ARG A 240 -2.10 6.12 -10.69
C ARG A 240 -0.83 6.96 -10.57
N SER A 241 0.33 6.32 -10.40
CA SER A 241 1.61 7.03 -10.24
C SER A 241 2.12 7.55 -11.58
N SER A 242 2.06 6.74 -12.64
CA SER A 242 2.43 7.11 -14.01
C SER A 242 1.51 8.21 -14.56
N ILE A 243 0.20 8.10 -14.34
CA ILE A 243 -0.77 9.13 -14.71
C ILE A 243 -0.45 10.45 -14.00
N LYS A 244 -0.15 10.42 -12.69
CA LYS A 244 0.25 11.64 -11.95
C LYS A 244 1.55 12.25 -12.44
N ARG A 245 2.44 11.46 -13.06
CA ARG A 245 3.67 11.96 -13.70
C ARG A 245 3.41 12.48 -15.13
N GLY A 246 2.18 12.38 -15.63
CA GLY A 246 1.84 12.81 -16.98
C GLY A 246 2.38 11.90 -18.07
N GLU A 247 2.67 10.63 -17.78
CA GLU A 247 3.23 9.71 -18.77
C GLU A 247 2.23 9.41 -19.90
N PRO A 248 2.52 9.79 -21.16
CA PRO A 248 1.55 9.71 -22.26
C PRO A 248 1.05 8.29 -22.52
N ALA A 249 1.94 7.31 -22.43
CA ALA A 249 1.60 5.91 -22.66
C ALA A 249 0.62 5.36 -21.60
N ALA A 250 0.78 5.76 -20.33
CA ALA A 250 -0.13 5.37 -19.25
C ALA A 250 -1.50 6.08 -19.36
N LEU A 251 -1.50 7.36 -19.72
CA LEU A 251 -2.72 8.13 -19.98
C LEU A 251 -3.51 7.55 -21.15
N ALA A 252 -2.83 7.11 -22.21
CA ALA A 252 -3.48 6.48 -23.36
C ALA A 252 -4.23 5.19 -22.99
N VAL A 253 -3.75 4.40 -22.02
CA VAL A 253 -4.45 3.19 -21.55
C VAL A 253 -5.83 3.50 -20.98
N VAL A 254 -5.99 4.66 -20.33
CA VAL A 254 -7.27 5.08 -19.75
C VAL A 254 -8.12 5.93 -20.70
N GLY A 255 -7.72 6.05 -21.97
CA GLY A 255 -8.40 6.83 -23.00
C GLY A 255 -8.01 8.32 -23.04
N ALA A 256 -7.14 8.76 -22.14
CA ALA A 256 -6.67 10.14 -22.06
C ALA A 256 -5.51 10.38 -23.04
N ARG A 257 -5.85 10.80 -24.27
CA ARG A 257 -4.85 11.15 -25.30
C ARG A 257 -4.29 12.56 -25.06
N PRO A 258 -3.16 12.95 -25.70
CA PRO A 258 -2.69 14.33 -25.68
C PRO A 258 -3.85 15.28 -26.00
N PRO A 259 -4.12 16.28 -25.14
CA PRO A 259 -5.30 17.10 -25.27
C PRO A 259 -5.15 18.05 -26.45
N SER A 260 -6.24 18.30 -27.18
CA SER A 260 -6.26 19.23 -28.30
C SER A 260 -7.33 20.30 -28.05
N GLY A 261 -6.96 21.58 -28.19
CA GLY A 261 -7.89 22.69 -27.97
C GLY A 261 -8.50 22.71 -26.57
N ILE A 262 -7.79 22.22 -25.55
CA ILE A 262 -8.24 22.31 -24.15
C ILE A 262 -7.67 23.56 -23.51
N GLU A 263 -8.54 24.35 -22.88
CA GLU A 263 -8.18 25.53 -22.10
C GLU A 263 -8.49 25.27 -20.62
N ALA A 264 -7.68 25.84 -19.72
CA ALA A 264 -7.97 25.91 -18.30
C ALA A 264 -7.92 27.36 -17.85
N ARG A 265 -8.99 27.83 -17.20
CA ARG A 265 -9.11 29.20 -16.69
C ARG A 265 -9.40 29.19 -15.21
N VAL A 266 -8.56 29.88 -14.44
CA VAL A 266 -8.81 30.07 -13.01
C VAL A 266 -10.08 30.90 -12.77
N THR A 267 -10.97 30.42 -11.90
CA THR A 267 -12.19 31.13 -11.49
C THR A 267 -12.11 31.60 -10.04
N LYS A 268 -11.36 30.89 -9.20
CA LYS A 268 -11.05 31.29 -7.82
C LYS A 268 -9.66 30.79 -7.42
N LEU A 269 -8.75 31.70 -7.12
CA LEU A 269 -7.45 31.42 -6.51
C LEU A 269 -7.03 32.65 -5.70
N PRO A 270 -6.81 32.55 -4.38
CA PRO A 270 -6.37 33.69 -3.58
C PRO A 270 -4.95 34.12 -3.98
N ARG A 271 -4.65 35.41 -3.93
CA ARG A 271 -3.28 35.91 -4.20
C ARG A 271 -2.32 35.73 -3.03
N ARG A 272 -2.85 35.57 -1.81
CA ARG A 272 -2.09 35.43 -0.55
C ARG A 272 -2.73 34.36 0.34
N ALA A 273 -1.91 33.67 1.12
CA ALA A 273 -2.31 32.74 2.19
C ALA A 273 -1.25 32.74 3.30
N ALA A 274 -1.54 32.16 4.47
CA ALA A 274 -0.55 31.95 5.53
C ALA A 274 -0.18 30.47 5.68
N LEU A 275 0.97 30.19 6.29
CA LEU A 275 1.30 28.83 6.73
C LEU A 275 0.22 28.35 7.72
N GLY A 276 -0.24 27.11 7.55
CA GLY A 276 -1.40 26.59 8.29
C GLY A 276 -2.72 26.64 7.53
N ASP A 277 -2.86 27.57 6.58
CA ASP A 277 -4.12 27.76 5.86
C ASP A 277 -4.46 26.58 4.93
N THR A 278 -5.72 26.56 4.50
CA THR A 278 -6.18 25.74 3.38
C THR A 278 -6.61 26.62 2.23
N VAL A 279 -5.88 26.54 1.12
CA VAL A 279 -6.22 27.24 -0.12
C VAL A 279 -7.19 26.40 -0.92
N GLU A 280 -8.32 26.99 -1.29
CA GLU A 280 -9.28 26.41 -2.22
C GLU A 280 -9.10 27.05 -3.61
N VAL A 281 -8.78 26.23 -4.60
CA VAL A 281 -8.64 26.63 -6.00
C VAL A 281 -9.81 26.09 -6.80
N HIS A 282 -10.39 26.93 -7.65
CA HIS A 282 -11.38 26.57 -8.66
C HIS A 282 -10.90 27.02 -10.04
N PHE A 283 -11.11 26.18 -11.02
CA PHE A 283 -10.80 26.48 -12.42
C PHE A 283 -11.77 25.74 -13.33
N GLU A 284 -12.05 26.36 -14.47
CA GLU A 284 -12.88 25.82 -15.54
C GLU A 284 -11.97 25.17 -16.60
N VAL A 285 -12.32 23.95 -17.02
CA VAL A 285 -11.68 23.26 -18.13
C VAL A 285 -12.65 23.24 -19.30
N THR A 286 -12.23 23.80 -20.44
CA THR A 286 -13.08 23.93 -21.64
C THR A 286 -12.50 23.18 -22.81
N ASN A 287 -13.34 22.48 -23.56
CA ASN A 287 -12.98 21.85 -24.83
C ASN A 287 -13.36 22.75 -26.02
N ARG A 288 -12.37 23.41 -26.64
CA ARG A 288 -12.50 24.23 -27.86
C ARG A 288 -12.35 23.44 -29.15
N SER A 289 -12.07 22.14 -29.07
CA SER A 289 -11.96 21.29 -30.26
C SER A 289 -13.34 20.89 -30.80
N LYS A 290 -13.34 20.27 -31.99
CA LYS A 290 -14.54 19.70 -32.61
C LYS A 290 -14.80 18.24 -32.20
N GLN A 291 -14.03 17.67 -31.27
CA GLN A 291 -14.14 16.26 -30.89
C GLN A 291 -14.40 16.13 -29.39
N GLN A 292 -15.10 15.06 -28.99
CA GLN A 292 -15.20 14.68 -27.58
C GLN A 292 -13.85 14.15 -27.08
N GLN A 293 -13.45 14.52 -25.87
CA GLN A 293 -12.18 14.13 -25.28
C GLN A 293 -12.35 13.63 -23.84
N THR A 294 -11.69 12.51 -23.52
CA THR A 294 -11.51 12.03 -22.15
C THR A 294 -10.31 12.75 -21.53
N LEU A 295 -10.56 13.43 -20.40
CA LEU A 295 -9.57 14.27 -19.72
C LEU A 295 -9.34 13.77 -18.29
N VAL A 296 -8.10 13.43 -17.95
CA VAL A 296 -7.62 13.34 -16.58
C VAL A 296 -7.16 14.74 -16.18
N VAL A 297 -7.91 15.37 -15.28
CA VAL A 297 -7.61 16.69 -14.73
C VAL A 297 -7.05 16.52 -13.32
N ASP A 298 -5.83 16.98 -13.13
CA ASP A 298 -5.13 17.03 -11.85
C ASP A 298 -4.67 18.48 -11.56
N LEU A 299 -4.29 18.76 -10.31
CA LEU A 299 -3.70 20.04 -9.91
C LEU A 299 -2.23 19.81 -9.55
N ALA A 300 -1.30 20.54 -10.18
CA ALA A 300 0.07 20.64 -9.70
C ALA A 300 0.25 21.90 -8.87
N VAL A 301 0.84 21.74 -7.69
CA VAL A 301 1.34 22.85 -6.88
C VAL A 301 2.84 22.74 -6.77
N HIS A 302 3.54 23.76 -7.24
CA HIS A 302 4.98 23.88 -7.14
C HIS A 302 5.32 24.49 -5.78
N PHE A 303 5.51 23.61 -4.79
CA PHE A 303 5.81 24.06 -3.43
C PHE A 303 7.23 24.59 -3.34
N GLN A 304 7.37 25.79 -2.77
CA GLN A 304 8.69 26.35 -2.49
C GLN A 304 9.36 25.57 -1.37
N LYS A 305 10.67 25.37 -1.51
CA LYS A 305 11.51 24.69 -0.53
C LYS A 305 12.50 25.67 0.10
N ALA A 306 13.13 25.23 1.20
CA ALA A 306 14.18 25.99 1.89
C ALA A 306 15.32 26.47 0.97
N ASN A 307 15.65 25.72 -0.08
CA ASN A 307 16.71 26.04 -1.03
C ASN A 307 16.24 26.89 -2.23
N GLY A 308 15.01 27.39 -2.22
CA GLY A 308 14.43 28.18 -3.32
C GLY A 308 13.96 27.35 -4.51
N GLU A 309 14.26 26.05 -4.60
CA GLU A 309 13.69 25.18 -5.62
C GLU A 309 12.20 24.97 -5.41
N ALA A 310 11.46 24.81 -6.51
CA ALA A 310 10.09 24.33 -6.49
C ALA A 310 10.00 22.98 -7.20
N ARG A 311 9.27 22.02 -6.61
CA ARG A 311 8.94 20.75 -7.29
C ARG A 311 7.42 20.55 -7.29
N PRO A 312 6.85 20.08 -8.41
CA PRO A 312 5.41 19.88 -8.49
C PRO A 312 4.98 18.75 -7.56
N LYS A 313 3.94 19.03 -6.77
CA LYS A 313 3.13 18.00 -6.13
C LYS A 313 1.80 17.93 -6.84
N VAL A 314 1.52 16.77 -7.41
CA VAL A 314 0.27 16.52 -8.14
C VAL A 314 -0.81 15.98 -7.21
N PHE A 315 -1.97 16.61 -7.24
CA PHE A 315 -3.18 16.24 -6.53
C PHE A 315 -4.25 15.79 -7.53
N LYS A 316 -4.87 14.63 -7.27
CA LYS A 316 -5.98 14.15 -8.10
C LYS A 316 -7.16 15.11 -8.00
N VAL A 317 -7.74 15.52 -9.13
CA VAL A 317 -8.97 16.32 -9.16
C VAL A 317 -10.11 15.48 -9.69
N ARG A 318 -10.20 15.23 -11.00
CA ARG A 318 -11.34 14.53 -11.60
C ARG A 318 -11.02 14.00 -13.01
N GLU A 319 -11.67 12.92 -13.40
CA GLU A 319 -11.75 12.49 -14.81
C GLU A 319 -13.03 13.08 -15.44
N LEU A 320 -12.91 13.67 -16.62
CA LEU A 320 -13.99 14.33 -17.36
C LEU A 320 -14.13 13.72 -18.75
N LEU A 321 -15.34 13.77 -19.29
CA LEU A 321 -15.62 13.52 -20.69
C LEU A 321 -16.27 14.78 -21.27
N LEU A 322 -15.52 15.57 -22.03
CA LEU A 322 -16.00 16.85 -22.56
C LEU A 322 -16.24 16.76 -24.05
N GLY A 323 -17.47 17.03 -24.48
CA GLY A 323 -17.83 17.26 -25.89
C GLY A 323 -17.36 18.63 -26.41
N PRO A 324 -17.52 18.88 -27.72
CA PRO A 324 -17.16 20.17 -28.33
C PRO A 324 -17.88 21.35 -27.67
N GLY A 325 -17.13 22.40 -27.30
CA GLY A 325 -17.65 23.61 -26.66
C GLY A 325 -18.04 23.46 -25.19
N GLN A 326 -18.03 22.24 -24.64
CA GLN A 326 -18.38 22.02 -23.23
C GLN A 326 -17.28 22.50 -22.29
N ALA A 327 -17.71 22.96 -21.13
CA ALA A 327 -16.84 23.39 -20.04
C ALA A 327 -17.33 22.80 -18.71
N GLU A 328 -16.40 22.47 -17.83
CA GLU A 328 -16.68 21.97 -16.49
C GLU A 328 -15.81 22.71 -15.48
N THR A 329 -16.42 23.17 -14.38
CA THR A 329 -15.68 23.76 -13.26
C THR A 329 -15.29 22.67 -12.27
N VAL A 330 -14.02 22.63 -11.91
CA VAL A 330 -13.49 21.73 -10.89
C VAL A 330 -12.81 22.50 -9.77
N SER A 331 -12.68 21.88 -8.60
CA SER A 331 -12.02 22.50 -7.45
C SER A 331 -11.11 21.54 -6.69
N LYS A 332 -10.17 22.12 -5.95
CA LYS A 332 -9.29 21.36 -5.05
C LYS A 332 -8.90 22.21 -3.85
N ARG A 333 -8.85 21.57 -2.68
CA ARG A 333 -8.28 22.14 -1.46
C ARG A 333 -6.84 21.68 -1.27
N VAL A 334 -5.97 22.62 -0.92
CA VAL A 334 -4.54 22.41 -0.67
C VAL A 334 -4.21 22.98 0.71
N SER A 335 -3.81 22.09 1.63
CA SER A 335 -3.41 22.50 2.98
C SER A 335 -1.93 22.86 3.04
N PHE A 336 -1.63 23.99 3.68
CA PHE A 336 -0.31 24.47 4.05
C PHE A 336 0.01 24.20 5.52
N ALA A 337 -0.75 23.32 6.19
CA ALA A 337 -0.46 22.87 7.54
C ALA A 337 0.92 22.20 7.62
N GLN A 338 1.61 22.40 8.74
CA GLN A 338 2.88 21.72 8.98
C GLN A 338 2.62 20.26 9.35
N LEU A 339 3.20 19.34 8.58
CA LEU A 339 3.02 17.91 8.76
C LEU A 339 4.36 17.26 9.10
N THR A 340 4.32 16.16 9.86
CA THR A 340 5.53 15.34 10.14
C THR A 340 6.19 14.82 8.87
N THR A 341 5.41 14.61 7.80
CA THR A 341 5.87 14.11 6.50
C THR A 341 6.16 15.22 5.47
N ARG A 342 5.80 16.48 5.77
CA ARG A 342 6.01 17.61 4.86
C ARG A 342 6.05 18.94 5.62
N LYS A 343 7.18 19.63 5.49
CA LYS A 343 7.33 21.03 5.89
C LYS A 343 6.98 21.96 4.72
N HIS A 344 6.15 22.95 4.98
CA HIS A 344 5.86 24.04 4.03
C HIS A 344 6.69 25.27 4.38
N TYR A 345 7.05 26.06 3.36
CA TYR A 345 7.86 27.27 3.48
C TYR A 345 7.07 28.47 2.97
N ALA A 346 7.39 29.66 3.48
CA ALA A 346 6.83 30.90 2.96
C ALA A 346 7.40 31.24 1.58
N GLY A 347 6.68 32.07 0.83
CA GLY A 347 7.00 32.61 -0.48
C GLY A 347 6.06 32.14 -1.61
N PRO A 348 6.42 32.38 -2.89
CA PRO A 348 5.53 32.12 -4.02
C PRO A 348 5.34 30.63 -4.32
N HIS A 349 4.08 30.23 -4.45
CA HIS A 349 3.66 28.88 -4.81
C HIS A 349 2.86 28.90 -6.12
N CYS A 350 3.37 28.26 -7.18
CA CYS A 350 2.71 28.22 -8.49
C CYS A 350 1.67 27.09 -8.56
N PHE A 351 0.50 27.39 -9.13
CA PHE A 351 -0.60 26.47 -9.35
C PHE A 351 -0.81 26.26 -10.85
N GLU A 352 -0.92 25.00 -11.27
CA GLU A 352 -1.18 24.60 -12.65
C GLU A 352 -2.28 23.54 -12.71
N ALA A 353 -3.15 23.64 -13.70
CA ALA A 353 -3.99 22.52 -14.11
C ALA A 353 -3.13 21.57 -14.94
N LEU A 354 -3.07 20.31 -14.55
CA LEU A 354 -2.49 19.24 -15.35
C LEU A 354 -3.62 18.51 -16.06
N VAL A 355 -3.77 18.74 -17.36
CA VAL A 355 -4.79 18.07 -18.18
C VAL A 355 -4.11 17.09 -19.11
N ASN A 356 -4.37 15.79 -18.94
CA ASN A 356 -3.73 14.72 -19.71
C ASN A 356 -2.19 14.86 -19.75
N GLY A 357 -1.59 15.27 -18.64
CA GLY A 357 -0.14 15.48 -18.50
C GLY A 357 0.37 16.83 -18.99
N GLN A 358 -0.44 17.64 -19.67
CA GLN A 358 -0.08 19.00 -20.09
C GLN A 358 -0.37 20.02 -18.98
N GLY A 359 0.64 20.82 -18.63
CA GLY A 359 0.51 21.92 -17.67
C GLY A 359 -0.10 23.18 -18.29
N LEU A 360 -1.12 23.71 -17.62
CA LEU A 360 -1.81 24.95 -17.96
C LEU A 360 -1.77 25.88 -16.72
N PRO A 361 -1.10 27.05 -16.79
CA PRO A 361 -0.94 27.93 -15.65
C PRO A 361 -2.28 28.44 -15.10
N LEU A 362 -2.45 28.38 -13.77
CA LEU A 362 -3.62 28.95 -13.07
C LEU A 362 -3.28 30.21 -12.27
N GLY A 363 -2.05 30.30 -11.75
CA GLY A 363 -1.59 31.49 -11.03
C GLY A 363 -0.58 31.19 -9.93
N VAL A 364 -0.29 32.20 -9.10
CA VAL A 364 0.66 32.13 -7.99
C VAL A 364 -0.03 32.59 -6.71
N VAL A 365 0.23 31.88 -5.61
CA VAL A 365 -0.21 32.25 -4.26
C VAL A 365 1.03 32.59 -3.44
N GLU A 366 1.06 33.79 -2.88
CA GLU A 366 2.12 34.21 -1.96
C GLU A 366 1.80 33.70 -0.54
N VAL A 367 2.60 32.79 0.00
CA VAL A 367 2.37 32.22 1.33
C VAL A 367 3.23 32.93 2.37
N SER A 368 2.62 33.61 3.33
CA SER A 368 3.33 34.24 4.45
C SER A 368 3.56 33.29 5.61
N GLY A 369 4.58 33.59 6.42
CA GLY A 369 4.97 32.82 7.61
C GLY A 369 3.95 32.84 8.73
#